data_AF-A0A0D8XSH5-F1
#
_entry.id   AF-A0A0D8XSH5-F1
#
_cell.length_a   1.000
_cell.length_b   1.000
_cell.length_c   1.000
_cell.angle_alpha   90.00
_cell.angle_beta   90.00
_cell.angle_gamma   90.00
#
_symmetry.space_group_name_H-M   'P 1'
#
loop_
_entity.id
_entity.type
_entity.pdbx_description
1 polymer ?
#
loop_
_entity_poly.entity_id
_entity_poly.type
_entity_poly.pdbx_seq_one_letter_code
_entity_poly.pdbx_strand_id
1 'polypeptide(L)'
;MDIYSSDTHLKAYLPIIRDKERYPVIYDANGIVCSMPPIINGNHSKITLNTKNVFIEATATDLHKAVVVLDTIVVIFSQYCQEPFTVEPVEVFYEKDGRREIYPELKCREMMVRVSQINAKIGFQLDAQTMAELLTRMSLDAEIVAENTLKVIIPPSRHDILHECDIAEDVGIAYGFNNLVPRLPESNTVAIAFPLNKLSDLLRCEIAAAGWTEALNFALCSREDISVRLRDQKALSMAVHISNPKTQEFQVARSSLLPGLMKTLSSNRDMPLPLKLFELQDIIFKDPSSDVGSRNERHLAAVFYNKTAGFEIIHGFLDRIMRLLDVNPSKDEDGYCIRSCDNSTFFPGRCASIIGPRNSPLGVLHPEVITAFGLTLPCCALEMNIEFFV
;
A
#
# COMPACT_ATOMS: atom_id res chain seq x y z
N MET A 1 -11.84 -24.31 -24.70
CA MET A 1 -11.00 -23.89 -23.54
C MET A 1 -11.24 -24.74 -22.30
N ASP A 2 -12.42 -25.35 -22.15
CA ASP A 2 -12.82 -26.05 -20.92
C ASP A 2 -11.95 -27.28 -20.59
N ILE A 3 -11.34 -27.91 -21.60
CA ILE A 3 -10.39 -29.01 -21.44
C ILE A 3 -9.19 -28.61 -20.56
N TYR A 4 -8.76 -27.34 -20.61
CA TYR A 4 -7.63 -26.84 -19.83
C TYR A 4 -8.06 -26.19 -18.50
N SER A 5 -9.37 -26.15 -18.20
CA SER A 5 -9.87 -25.45 -17.01
C SER A 5 -9.47 -26.13 -15.69
N SER A 6 -9.23 -27.44 -15.72
CA SER A 6 -8.73 -28.23 -14.60
C SER A 6 -7.20 -28.25 -14.49
N ASP A 7 -6.48 -27.77 -15.53
CA ASP A 7 -5.03 -27.76 -15.53
C ASP A 7 -4.50 -26.72 -14.55
N THR A 8 -3.66 -27.14 -13.61
CA THR A 8 -3.16 -26.25 -12.54
C THR A 8 -2.29 -25.12 -13.06
N HIS A 9 -1.62 -25.31 -14.18
CA HIS A 9 -0.70 -24.34 -14.77
C HIS A 9 -1.43 -23.44 -15.78
N LEU A 10 -2.21 -24.03 -16.68
CA LEU A 10 -2.85 -23.28 -17.78
C LEU A 10 -4.09 -22.50 -17.34
N LYS A 11 -4.81 -22.94 -16.30
CA LYS A 11 -6.08 -22.30 -15.87
C LYS A 11 -5.96 -20.80 -15.59
N ALA A 12 -4.78 -20.33 -15.16
CA ALA A 12 -4.54 -18.94 -14.86
C ALA A 12 -4.48 -18.05 -16.12
N TYR A 13 -4.12 -18.62 -17.26
CA TYR A 13 -3.94 -17.90 -18.53
C TYR A 13 -5.18 -17.94 -19.43
N LEU A 14 -6.08 -18.91 -19.24
CA LEU A 14 -7.30 -19.03 -20.05
C LEU A 14 -8.14 -17.74 -20.08
N PRO A 15 -8.38 -17.03 -18.94
CA PRO A 15 -9.21 -15.82 -18.94
C PRO A 15 -8.68 -14.68 -19.82
N ILE A 16 -7.41 -14.70 -20.22
CA ILE A 16 -6.81 -13.64 -21.07
C ILE A 16 -7.55 -13.55 -22.41
N ILE A 17 -7.88 -14.70 -23.01
CA ILE A 17 -8.49 -14.75 -24.34
C ILE A 17 -9.82 -15.51 -24.40
N ARG A 18 -10.21 -16.27 -23.36
CA ARG A 18 -11.40 -17.16 -23.36
C ARG A 18 -12.69 -16.51 -23.83
N ASP A 19 -12.91 -15.24 -23.49
CA ASP A 19 -14.15 -14.52 -23.80
C ASP A 19 -14.05 -13.68 -25.09
N LYS A 20 -12.99 -13.87 -25.90
CA LYS A 20 -12.79 -13.18 -27.17
C LYS A 20 -13.41 -13.96 -28.33
N GLU A 21 -13.91 -13.25 -29.33
CA GLU A 21 -14.53 -13.83 -30.53
C GLU A 21 -13.53 -14.64 -31.36
N ARG A 22 -12.25 -14.24 -31.35
CA ARG A 22 -11.16 -14.88 -32.09
C ARG A 22 -9.96 -15.12 -31.18
N TYR A 23 -9.21 -16.17 -31.47
CA TYR A 23 -7.99 -16.53 -30.78
C TYR A 23 -6.77 -16.30 -31.68
N PRO A 24 -5.66 -15.79 -31.14
CA PRO A 24 -4.41 -15.68 -31.89
C PRO A 24 -3.81 -17.08 -32.09
N VAL A 25 -3.37 -17.36 -33.31
CA VAL A 25 -2.76 -18.65 -33.69
C VAL A 25 -1.61 -18.37 -34.64
N ILE A 26 -0.52 -19.12 -34.48
CA ILE A 26 0.63 -19.07 -35.38
C ILE A 26 0.66 -20.35 -36.21
N TYR A 27 0.75 -20.20 -37.54
CA TYR A 27 0.80 -21.28 -38.51
C TYR A 27 2.13 -21.29 -39.26
N ASP A 28 2.56 -22.47 -39.71
CA ASP A 28 3.61 -22.60 -40.72
C ASP A 28 3.03 -22.55 -42.16
N ALA A 29 3.91 -22.62 -43.15
CA ALA A 29 3.52 -22.64 -44.57
C ALA A 29 2.70 -23.88 -44.99
N ASN A 30 2.76 -24.97 -44.20
CA ASN A 30 1.97 -26.19 -44.43
C ASN A 30 0.57 -26.11 -43.79
N GLY A 31 0.25 -25.01 -43.11
CA GLY A 31 -1.00 -24.84 -42.38
C GLY A 31 -1.05 -25.57 -41.03
N ILE A 32 0.11 -25.98 -40.50
CA ILE A 32 0.22 -26.64 -39.20
C ILE A 32 0.25 -25.59 -38.08
N VAL A 33 -0.54 -25.80 -37.03
CA VAL A 33 -0.56 -24.92 -35.85
C VAL A 33 0.73 -25.08 -35.05
N CYS A 34 1.50 -24.00 -34.96
CA CYS A 34 2.74 -23.92 -34.19
C CYS A 34 2.50 -23.47 -32.74
N SER A 35 1.59 -22.53 -32.50
CA SER A 35 1.22 -22.08 -31.15
C SER A 35 -0.14 -21.40 -31.13
N MET A 36 -0.75 -21.36 -29.94
CA MET A 36 -1.93 -20.55 -29.64
C MET A 36 -1.58 -19.67 -28.42
N PRO A 37 -0.97 -18.50 -28.63
CA PRO A 37 -0.62 -17.59 -27.55
C PRO A 37 -1.86 -17.11 -26.76
N PRO A 38 -1.76 -16.83 -25.45
CA PRO A 38 -0.65 -17.11 -24.55
C PRO A 38 -0.81 -18.49 -23.85
N ILE A 39 -1.55 -19.42 -24.43
CA ILE A 39 -2.00 -20.63 -23.72
C ILE A 39 -1.01 -21.78 -23.87
N ILE A 40 -0.73 -22.20 -25.11
CA ILE A 40 0.04 -23.43 -25.34
C ILE A 40 0.69 -23.44 -26.73
N ASN A 41 1.86 -24.07 -26.80
CA ASN A 41 2.56 -24.32 -28.05
C ASN A 41 2.25 -25.71 -28.59
N GLY A 42 2.29 -25.86 -29.92
CA GLY A 42 2.03 -27.11 -30.60
C GLY A 42 3.10 -28.17 -30.33
N ASN A 43 2.70 -29.44 -30.31
CA ASN A 43 3.67 -30.55 -30.18
C ASN A 43 4.57 -30.70 -31.42
N HIS A 44 4.11 -30.21 -32.58
CA HIS A 44 4.86 -30.25 -33.84
C HIS A 44 6.13 -29.39 -33.79
N SER A 45 6.04 -28.18 -33.26
CA SER A 45 7.12 -27.20 -33.14
C SER A 45 7.89 -27.32 -31.82
N LYS A 46 7.78 -28.46 -31.12
CA LYS A 46 8.37 -28.66 -29.80
C LYS A 46 9.90 -28.68 -29.86
N ILE A 47 10.53 -27.86 -29.02
CA ILE A 47 11.98 -27.84 -28.83
C ILE A 47 12.41 -29.05 -27.99
N THR A 48 13.50 -29.71 -28.40
CA THR A 48 14.11 -30.85 -27.70
C THR A 48 15.62 -30.65 -27.60
N LEU A 49 16.33 -31.51 -26.86
CA LEU A 49 17.79 -31.48 -26.78
C LEU A 49 18.50 -31.72 -28.12
N ASN A 50 17.78 -32.25 -29.12
CA ASN A 50 18.32 -32.49 -30.45
C ASN A 50 18.05 -31.33 -31.43
N THR A 51 17.27 -30.32 -31.02
CA THR A 51 16.95 -29.16 -31.86
C THR A 51 18.21 -28.39 -32.21
N LYS A 52 18.38 -28.04 -33.49
CA LYS A 52 19.56 -27.33 -34.01
C LYS A 52 19.32 -25.85 -34.21
N ASN A 53 18.20 -25.50 -34.84
CA ASN A 53 17.80 -24.12 -35.10
C ASN A 53 16.49 -23.85 -34.34
N VAL A 54 16.39 -22.66 -33.74
CA VAL A 54 15.23 -22.27 -32.92
C VAL A 54 14.63 -21.01 -33.51
N PHE A 55 13.35 -21.07 -33.87
CA PHE A 55 12.55 -19.91 -34.22
C PHE A 55 11.84 -19.40 -32.95
N ILE A 56 12.00 -18.12 -32.64
CA ILE A 56 11.45 -17.48 -31.44
C ILE A 56 10.43 -16.44 -31.88
N GLU A 57 9.23 -16.52 -31.30
CA GLU A 57 8.17 -15.52 -31.46
C GLU A 57 7.81 -14.93 -30.09
N ALA A 58 7.44 -13.64 -30.08
CA ALA A 58 6.94 -12.96 -28.91
C ALA A 58 5.66 -12.19 -29.27
N THR A 59 4.50 -12.79 -28.98
CA THR A 59 3.20 -12.17 -29.18
C THR A 59 2.74 -11.43 -27.91
N ALA A 60 2.50 -10.11 -27.99
CA ALA A 60 2.00 -9.31 -26.87
C ALA A 60 1.07 -8.17 -27.31
N THR A 61 0.32 -7.61 -26.35
CA THR A 61 -0.46 -6.38 -26.56
C THR A 61 0.39 -5.11 -26.53
N ASP A 62 1.60 -5.20 -25.96
CA ASP A 62 2.59 -4.12 -25.88
C ASP A 62 3.79 -4.52 -26.73
N LEU A 63 3.95 -3.86 -27.89
CA LEU A 63 5.01 -4.16 -28.85
C LEU A 63 6.40 -3.93 -28.24
N HIS A 64 6.58 -2.87 -27.47
CA HIS A 64 7.88 -2.56 -26.88
C HIS A 64 8.33 -3.67 -25.93
N LYS A 65 7.42 -4.20 -25.11
CA LYS A 65 7.72 -5.33 -24.23
C LYS A 65 8.00 -6.63 -25.00
N ALA A 66 7.29 -6.88 -26.10
CA ALA A 66 7.59 -8.03 -26.96
C ALA A 66 9.01 -7.95 -27.55
N VAL A 67 9.41 -6.78 -28.04
CA VAL A 67 10.77 -6.53 -28.54
C VAL A 67 11.80 -6.73 -27.44
N VAL A 68 11.59 -6.16 -26.25
CA VAL A 68 12.47 -6.35 -25.09
C VAL A 68 12.64 -7.84 -24.73
N VAL A 69 11.55 -8.60 -24.70
CA VAL A 69 11.59 -10.04 -24.39
C VAL A 69 12.35 -10.80 -25.48
N LEU A 70 12.08 -10.50 -26.75
CA LEU A 70 12.76 -11.13 -27.88
C LEU A 70 14.26 -10.85 -27.85
N ASP A 71 14.65 -9.58 -27.78
CA ASP A 71 16.04 -9.12 -27.70
C ASP A 71 16.76 -9.75 -26.51
N THR A 72 16.12 -9.80 -25.34
CA THR A 72 16.69 -10.43 -24.13
C THR A 72 16.95 -11.93 -24.35
N ILE A 73 15.97 -12.67 -24.87
CA ILE A 73 16.13 -14.11 -25.09
C ILE A 73 17.25 -14.37 -26.12
N VAL A 74 17.25 -13.66 -27.25
CA VAL A 74 18.24 -13.90 -28.29
C VAL A 74 19.64 -13.52 -27.84
N VAL A 75 19.81 -12.41 -27.11
CA VAL A 75 21.13 -11.97 -26.61
C VAL A 75 21.70 -12.99 -25.62
N ILE A 76 20.87 -13.52 -24.70
CA ILE A 76 21.32 -14.50 -23.71
C ILE A 76 21.74 -15.82 -24.35
N PHE A 77 20.94 -16.35 -25.28
CA PHE A 77 21.16 -17.70 -25.83
C PHE A 77 22.07 -17.72 -27.07
N SER A 78 22.27 -16.58 -27.74
CA SER A 78 23.15 -16.49 -28.92
C SER A 78 24.60 -16.92 -28.65
N GLN A 79 25.07 -16.84 -27.41
CA GLN A 79 26.40 -17.34 -27.02
C GLN A 79 26.59 -18.85 -27.27
N TYR A 80 25.49 -19.62 -27.34
CA TYR A 80 25.51 -21.08 -27.56
C TYR A 80 25.29 -21.47 -29.03
N CYS A 81 25.16 -20.50 -29.93
CA CYS A 81 25.07 -20.75 -31.36
C CYS A 81 26.42 -21.25 -31.92
N GLN A 82 26.38 -21.91 -33.09
CA GLN A 82 27.60 -22.36 -33.77
C GLN A 82 28.55 -21.20 -34.08
N GLU A 83 27.99 -20.06 -34.50
CA GLU A 83 28.66 -18.77 -34.51
C GLU A 83 28.16 -17.97 -33.29
N PRO A 84 28.97 -17.83 -32.23
CA PRO A 84 28.54 -17.18 -31.00
C PRO A 84 28.13 -15.73 -31.21
N PHE A 85 27.09 -15.29 -30.50
CA PHE A 85 26.56 -13.92 -30.53
C PHE A 85 26.00 -13.47 -31.89
N THR A 86 25.63 -14.43 -32.75
CA THR A 86 24.93 -14.18 -34.01
C THR A 86 23.47 -14.60 -33.91
N VAL A 87 22.57 -13.80 -34.48
CA VAL A 87 21.13 -14.07 -34.55
C VAL A 87 20.67 -13.89 -35.99
N GLU A 88 19.91 -14.85 -36.51
CA GLU A 88 19.31 -14.75 -37.84
C GLU A 88 18.11 -13.80 -37.82
N PRO A 89 18.11 -12.71 -38.62
CA PRO A 89 17.03 -11.75 -38.63
C PRO A 89 15.77 -12.31 -39.33
N VAL A 90 14.60 -11.98 -38.78
CA VAL A 90 13.29 -12.37 -39.31
C VAL A 90 12.52 -11.13 -39.73
N GLU A 91 12.01 -11.12 -40.96
CA GLU A 91 11.08 -10.09 -41.44
C GLU A 91 9.66 -10.38 -40.94
N VAL A 92 9.06 -9.41 -40.25
CA VAL A 92 7.66 -9.43 -39.82
C VAL A 92 6.85 -8.48 -40.68
N PHE A 93 5.85 -9.03 -41.38
CA PHE A 93 4.92 -8.26 -42.20
C PHE A 93 3.60 -8.02 -41.48
N TYR A 94 3.28 -6.76 -41.22
CA TYR A 94 2.02 -6.32 -40.62
C TYR A 94 0.98 -6.07 -41.72
N GLU A 95 0.16 -7.08 -42.03
CA GLU A 95 -0.83 -7.04 -43.13
C GLU A 95 -1.76 -5.83 -43.06
N LYS A 96 -2.17 -5.43 -41.85
CA LYS A 96 -3.14 -4.35 -41.63
C LYS A 96 -2.67 -3.01 -42.20
N ASP A 97 -1.39 -2.70 -42.01
CA ASP A 97 -0.82 -1.39 -42.33
C ASP A 97 0.27 -1.49 -43.43
N GLY A 98 0.54 -2.68 -43.96
CA GLY A 98 1.51 -2.95 -45.02
C GLY A 98 2.99 -2.82 -44.60
N ARG A 99 3.26 -2.62 -43.31
CA ARG A 99 4.59 -2.38 -42.75
C ARG A 99 5.41 -3.67 -42.69
N ARG A 100 6.71 -3.58 -43.01
CA ARG A 100 7.69 -4.66 -42.86
C ARG A 100 8.80 -4.21 -41.92
N GLU A 101 9.09 -5.02 -40.93
CA GLU A 101 10.13 -4.75 -39.93
C GLU A 101 11.00 -5.98 -39.74
N ILE A 102 12.27 -5.76 -39.40
CA ILE A 102 13.24 -6.82 -39.17
C ILE A 102 13.47 -6.92 -37.67
N TYR A 103 13.37 -8.14 -37.14
CA TYR A 103 13.58 -8.45 -35.73
C TYR A 103 14.62 -9.57 -35.58
N PRO A 104 15.33 -9.65 -34.44
CA PRO A 104 15.35 -8.70 -33.32
C PRO A 104 15.98 -7.34 -33.72
N GLU A 105 15.64 -6.27 -32.99
CA GLU A 105 16.17 -4.93 -33.30
C GLU A 105 17.62 -4.75 -32.83
N LEU A 106 17.95 -5.30 -31.66
CA LEU A 106 19.29 -5.28 -31.05
C LEU A 106 19.96 -3.90 -31.03
N LYS A 107 19.16 -2.84 -30.86
CA LYS A 107 19.63 -1.47 -30.96
C LYS A 107 20.50 -1.09 -29.76
N CYS A 108 21.77 -0.79 -30.00
CA CYS A 108 22.60 -0.08 -29.04
C CYS A 108 22.17 1.39 -28.96
N ARG A 109 21.89 1.87 -27.74
CA ARG A 109 21.54 3.27 -27.50
C ARG A 109 22.77 4.02 -27.02
N GLU A 110 22.83 5.32 -27.30
CA GLU A 110 23.93 6.17 -26.85
C GLU A 110 23.38 7.24 -25.91
N MET A 111 24.07 7.46 -24.79
CA MET A 111 23.73 8.52 -23.84
C MET A 111 24.97 9.31 -23.46
N MET A 112 24.86 10.64 -23.52
CA MET A 112 25.91 11.54 -23.06
C MET A 112 25.66 11.90 -21.60
N VAL A 113 26.63 11.65 -20.73
CA VAL A 113 26.54 11.94 -19.29
C VAL A 113 27.70 12.81 -18.84
N ARG A 114 27.47 13.63 -17.80
CA ARG A 114 28.52 14.47 -17.23
C ARG A 114 29.07 13.87 -15.96
N VAL A 115 30.39 13.72 -15.91
CA VAL A 115 31.13 13.17 -14.75
C VAL A 115 30.81 13.95 -13.48
N SER A 116 30.82 15.29 -13.59
CA SER A 116 30.43 16.20 -12.51
C SER A 116 29.01 15.99 -11.99
N GLN A 117 28.04 15.67 -12.84
CA GLN A 117 26.66 15.42 -12.41
C GLN A 117 26.54 14.10 -11.64
N ILE A 118 27.17 13.04 -12.14
CA ILE A 118 27.19 11.74 -11.47
C ILE A 118 27.89 11.86 -10.11
N ASN A 119 29.04 12.55 -10.06
CA ASN A 119 29.73 12.84 -8.81
C ASN A 119 28.85 13.61 -7.82
N ALA A 120 28.16 14.65 -8.27
CA ALA A 120 27.29 15.45 -7.41
C ALA A 120 26.06 14.66 -6.91
N LYS A 121 25.49 13.76 -7.73
CA LYS A 121 24.32 12.95 -7.36
C LYS A 121 24.63 11.94 -6.26
N ILE A 122 25.78 11.27 -6.34
CA ILE A 122 26.11 10.16 -5.44
C ILE A 122 27.05 10.58 -4.31
N GLY A 123 27.80 11.68 -4.50
CA GLY A 123 28.82 12.13 -3.56
C GLY A 123 30.22 11.57 -3.84
N PHE A 124 30.49 11.23 -5.10
CA PHE A 124 31.80 10.75 -5.55
C PHE A 124 32.80 11.88 -5.83
N GLN A 125 34.07 11.49 -5.91
CA GLN A 125 35.17 12.30 -6.44
C GLN A 125 35.96 11.45 -7.45
N LEU A 126 35.26 10.97 -8.48
CA LEU A 126 35.86 10.16 -9.54
C LEU A 126 36.21 11.02 -10.75
N ASP A 127 37.31 10.69 -11.42
CA ASP A 127 37.64 11.24 -12.73
C ASP A 127 36.91 10.49 -13.85
N ALA A 128 36.96 11.05 -15.07
CA ALA A 128 36.29 10.47 -16.24
C ALA A 128 36.79 9.06 -16.56
N GLN A 129 38.09 8.81 -16.39
CA GLN A 129 38.73 7.53 -16.67
C GLN A 129 38.23 6.42 -15.73
N THR A 130 38.30 6.67 -14.42
CA THR A 130 37.83 5.71 -13.42
C THR A 130 36.33 5.45 -13.60
N MET A 131 35.54 6.50 -13.86
CA MET A 131 34.10 6.35 -14.08
C MET A 131 33.79 5.51 -15.33
N ALA A 132 34.53 5.70 -16.43
CA ALA A 132 34.39 4.88 -17.62
C ALA A 132 34.72 3.40 -17.34
N GLU A 133 35.81 3.13 -16.62
CA GLU A 133 36.20 1.75 -16.23
C GLU A 133 35.14 1.07 -15.35
N LEU A 134 34.53 1.82 -14.43
CA LEU A 134 33.43 1.33 -13.60
C LEU A 134 32.19 1.00 -14.43
N LEU A 135 31.83 1.84 -15.39
CA LEU A 135 30.72 1.59 -16.31
C LEU A 135 30.98 0.36 -17.20
N THR A 136 32.19 0.21 -17.73
CA THR A 136 32.56 -0.97 -18.53
C THR A 136 32.40 -2.26 -17.72
N ARG A 137 32.74 -2.26 -16.43
CA ARG A 137 32.51 -3.41 -15.53
C ARG A 137 31.02 -3.77 -15.37
N MET A 138 30.12 -2.82 -15.61
CA MET A 138 28.66 -3.00 -15.62
C MET A 138 28.10 -3.31 -17.01
N SER A 139 28.96 -3.69 -17.96
CA SER A 139 28.61 -3.94 -19.37
C SER A 139 28.07 -2.70 -20.08
N LEU A 140 28.52 -1.52 -19.66
CA LEU A 140 28.25 -0.25 -20.34
C LEU A 140 29.55 0.31 -20.88
N ASP A 141 29.77 0.15 -22.18
CA ASP A 141 30.96 0.69 -22.81
C ASP A 141 30.90 2.22 -22.76
N ALA A 142 31.89 2.84 -22.12
CA ALA A 142 31.96 4.27 -21.90
C ALA A 142 33.21 4.85 -22.57
N GLU A 143 33.03 5.83 -23.43
CA GLU A 143 34.09 6.55 -24.12
C GLU A 143 34.19 7.99 -23.59
N ILE A 144 35.42 8.46 -23.33
CA ILE A 144 35.67 9.84 -22.94
C ILE A 144 35.63 10.72 -24.19
N VAL A 145 34.59 11.54 -24.31
CA VAL A 145 34.44 12.49 -25.44
C VAL A 145 35.03 13.87 -25.10
N ALA A 146 35.01 14.23 -23.82
CA ALA A 146 35.64 15.43 -23.29
C ALA A 146 35.98 15.23 -21.80
N GLU A 147 36.78 16.13 -21.22
CA GLU A 147 37.24 16.05 -19.82
C GLU A 147 36.12 15.80 -18.78
N ASN A 148 34.92 16.34 -19.02
CA ASN A 148 33.75 16.20 -18.14
C ASN A 148 32.56 15.49 -18.82
N THR A 149 32.77 14.77 -19.92
CA THR A 149 31.67 14.13 -20.69
C THR A 149 32.05 12.72 -21.13
N LEU A 150 31.21 11.75 -20.75
CA LEU A 150 31.28 10.38 -21.21
C LEU A 150 30.14 10.09 -22.19
N LYS A 151 30.47 9.41 -23.29
CA LYS A 151 29.49 8.76 -24.16
C LYS A 151 29.35 7.32 -23.70
N VAL A 152 28.18 6.96 -23.20
CA VAL A 152 27.86 5.61 -22.73
C VAL A 152 27.04 4.91 -23.78
N ILE A 153 27.53 3.75 -24.23
CA ILE A 153 26.87 2.85 -25.16
C ILE A 153 26.11 1.83 -24.33
N ILE A 154 24.79 1.89 -24.44
CA ILE A 154 23.85 1.04 -23.72
C ILE A 154 23.52 -0.14 -24.64
N PRO A 155 23.95 -1.37 -24.30
CA PRO A 155 23.69 -2.54 -25.13
C PRO A 155 22.19 -2.91 -25.10
N PRO A 156 21.72 -3.68 -26.09
CA PRO A 156 20.33 -4.17 -26.11
C PRO A 156 20.00 -5.08 -24.91
N SER A 157 20.98 -5.61 -24.18
CA SER A 157 20.74 -6.34 -22.93
C SER A 157 20.30 -5.44 -21.77
N ARG A 158 20.51 -4.13 -21.85
CA ARG A 158 20.27 -3.15 -20.77
C ARG A 158 19.08 -2.24 -21.10
N HIS A 159 17.88 -2.83 -21.11
CA HIS A 159 16.62 -2.09 -21.32
C HIS A 159 16.19 -1.27 -20.10
N ASP A 160 16.76 -1.54 -18.92
CA ASP A 160 16.53 -0.84 -17.66
C ASP A 160 17.06 0.61 -17.65
N ILE A 161 18.06 0.91 -18.48
CA ILE A 161 18.64 2.26 -18.56
C ILE A 161 17.73 3.16 -19.39
N LEU A 162 17.06 4.10 -18.74
CA LEU A 162 16.14 5.06 -19.35
C LEU A 162 16.58 6.51 -19.13
N HIS A 163 17.42 6.75 -18.13
CA HIS A 163 17.88 8.06 -17.71
C HIS A 163 19.35 8.05 -17.27
N GLU A 164 19.98 9.23 -17.22
CA GLU A 164 21.34 9.42 -16.67
C GLU A 164 21.46 8.91 -15.21
N CYS A 165 20.35 8.82 -14.48
CA CYS A 165 20.36 8.33 -13.09
C CYS A 165 20.67 6.83 -13.02
N ASP A 166 20.28 6.04 -14.03
CA ASP A 166 20.53 4.60 -14.06
C ASP A 166 22.02 4.33 -14.36
N ILE A 167 22.64 5.18 -15.18
CA ILE A 167 24.10 5.18 -15.38
C ILE A 167 24.82 5.56 -14.08
N ALA A 168 24.30 6.56 -13.36
CA ALA A 168 24.86 6.92 -12.06
C ALA A 168 24.75 5.75 -11.06
N GLU A 169 23.61 5.06 -11.01
CA GLU A 169 23.41 3.85 -10.20
C GLU A 169 24.49 2.80 -10.51
N ASP A 170 24.74 2.49 -11.78
CA ASP A 170 25.76 1.52 -12.19
C ASP A 170 27.18 1.93 -11.78
N VAL A 171 27.54 3.21 -11.91
CA VAL A 171 28.80 3.72 -11.35
C VAL A 171 28.87 3.43 -9.86
N GLY A 172 27.76 3.63 -9.14
CA GLY A 172 27.69 3.40 -7.71
C GLY A 172 27.79 1.94 -7.30
N ILE A 173 27.13 1.04 -8.03
CA ILE A 173 27.24 -0.41 -7.82
C ILE A 173 28.66 -0.88 -8.09
N ALA A 174 29.26 -0.46 -9.21
CA ALA A 174 30.61 -0.85 -9.60
C ALA A 174 31.69 -0.33 -8.65
N TYR A 175 31.50 0.88 -8.13
CA TYR A 175 32.36 1.47 -7.10
C TYR A 175 32.21 0.73 -5.76
N GLY A 176 31.01 0.25 -5.47
CA GLY A 176 30.63 -0.41 -4.23
C GLY A 176 30.19 0.61 -3.18
N PHE A 177 28.90 0.61 -2.84
CA PHE A 177 28.34 1.59 -1.90
C PHE A 177 29.00 1.60 -0.52
N ASN A 178 29.56 0.50 -0.05
CA ASN A 178 30.27 0.46 1.24
C ASN A 178 31.58 1.27 1.25
N ASN A 179 32.09 1.66 0.08
CA ASN A 179 33.25 2.53 -0.05
C ASN A 179 32.87 4.03 0.03
N LEU A 180 31.58 4.36 -0.01
CA LEU A 180 31.11 5.73 0.16
C LEU A 180 31.30 6.18 1.61
N VAL A 181 31.88 7.37 1.78
CA VAL A 181 31.99 8.01 3.09
C VAL A 181 30.64 8.66 3.42
N PRO A 182 29.94 8.23 4.49
CA PRO A 182 28.68 8.84 4.89
C PRO A 182 28.88 10.33 5.23
N ARG A 183 27.97 11.18 4.76
CA ARG A 183 27.96 12.62 5.07
C ARG A 183 26.58 13.05 5.53
N LEU A 184 26.53 14.00 6.45
CA LEU A 184 25.29 14.65 6.83
C LEU A 184 24.94 15.70 5.76
N PRO A 185 23.65 15.85 5.40
CA PRO A 185 23.24 16.92 4.51
C PRO A 185 23.50 18.28 5.17
N GLU A 186 24.04 19.23 4.41
CA GLU A 186 24.39 20.58 4.90
C GLU A 186 23.17 21.51 5.03
N SER A 187 21.96 20.96 5.00
CA SER A 187 20.71 21.71 5.11
C SER A 187 20.25 21.81 6.56
N ASN A 188 20.15 23.04 7.08
CA ASN A 188 19.55 23.30 8.38
C ASN A 188 18.04 23.50 8.25
N THR A 189 17.26 22.82 9.10
CA THR A 189 15.81 22.96 9.16
C THR A 189 15.34 23.09 10.61
N VAL A 190 14.21 23.77 10.82
CA VAL A 190 13.56 23.88 12.13
C VAL A 190 12.29 23.04 12.09
N ALA A 191 12.19 22.06 12.99
CA ALA A 191 11.03 21.18 13.07
C ALA A 191 9.85 21.86 13.81
N ILE A 192 8.64 21.64 13.31
CA ILE A 192 7.38 22.03 13.96
C ILE A 192 6.51 20.78 14.08
N ALA A 193 6.00 20.52 15.28
CA ALA A 193 5.08 19.41 15.49
C ALA A 193 3.71 19.73 14.90
N PHE A 194 3.06 18.72 14.29
CA PHE A 194 1.67 18.86 13.87
C PHE A 194 0.77 19.05 15.12
N PRO A 195 0.03 20.16 15.26
CA PRO A 195 -0.68 20.50 16.50
C PRO A 195 -1.56 19.38 17.07
N LEU A 196 -2.32 18.70 16.21
CA LEU A 196 -3.18 17.59 16.60
C LEU A 196 -2.41 16.39 17.18
N ASN A 197 -1.25 16.06 16.62
CA ASN A 197 -0.42 14.98 17.16
C ASN A 197 0.21 15.38 18.49
N LYS A 198 0.67 16.64 18.61
CA LYS A 198 1.20 17.16 19.87
C LYS A 198 0.14 17.09 20.98
N LEU A 199 -1.10 17.52 20.69
CA LEU A 199 -2.21 17.42 21.64
C LEU A 199 -2.50 15.94 21.99
N SER A 200 -2.55 15.07 20.98
CA SER A 200 -2.78 13.63 21.18
C SER A 200 -1.76 13.02 22.14
N ASP A 201 -0.47 13.33 21.98
CA ASP A 201 0.60 12.79 22.82
C ASP A 201 0.54 13.32 24.25
N LEU A 202 0.20 14.60 24.44
CA LEU A 202 -0.04 15.17 25.76
C LEU A 202 -1.21 14.48 26.48
N LEU A 203 -2.32 14.27 25.77
CA LEU A 203 -3.48 13.56 26.33
C LEU A 203 -3.15 12.11 26.68
N ARG A 204 -2.42 11.37 25.83
CA ARG A 204 -2.00 9.98 26.11
C ARG A 204 -1.24 9.88 27.43
N CYS A 205 -0.25 10.75 27.63
CA CYS A 205 0.55 10.78 28.85
C CYS A 205 -0.31 11.04 30.10
N GLU A 206 -1.20 12.02 30.03
CA GLU A 206 -2.09 12.37 31.15
C GLU A 206 -3.13 11.30 31.45
N ILE A 207 -3.68 10.65 30.43
CA ILE A 207 -4.64 9.55 30.59
C ILE A 207 -3.95 8.34 31.22
N ALA A 208 -2.75 8.01 30.77
CA ALA A 208 -1.92 6.97 31.39
C ALA A 208 -1.62 7.30 32.86
N ALA A 209 -1.28 8.56 33.17
CA ALA A 209 -1.08 9.02 34.55
C ALA A 209 -2.35 8.91 35.42
N ALA A 210 -3.54 8.99 34.82
CA ALA A 210 -4.82 8.75 35.48
C ALA A 210 -5.15 7.25 35.69
N GLY A 211 -4.24 6.35 35.32
CA GLY A 211 -4.36 4.90 35.54
C GLY A 211 -5.18 4.16 34.49
N TRP A 212 -5.29 4.73 33.28
CA TRP A 212 -5.89 4.06 32.12
C TRP A 212 -4.80 3.44 31.25
N THR A 213 -5.13 2.33 30.58
CA THR A 213 -4.20 1.61 29.70
C THR A 213 -4.56 1.86 28.24
N GLU A 214 -3.59 2.29 27.44
CA GLU A 214 -3.81 2.52 26.02
C GLU A 214 -3.92 1.18 25.27
N ALA A 215 -4.91 1.07 24.39
CA ALA A 215 -5.08 -0.03 23.45
C ALA A 215 -4.71 0.43 22.04
N LEU A 216 -4.22 -0.51 21.23
CA LEU A 216 -3.95 -0.29 19.82
C LEU A 216 -4.74 -1.30 18.99
N ASN A 217 -5.84 -0.83 18.39
CA ASN A 217 -6.74 -1.68 17.61
C ASN A 217 -6.55 -1.49 16.11
N PHE A 218 -6.99 -2.49 15.33
CA PHE A 218 -6.97 -2.39 13.88
C PHE A 218 -7.92 -1.29 13.39
N ALA A 219 -7.47 -0.56 12.37
CA ALA A 219 -8.31 0.42 11.67
C ALA A 219 -9.39 -0.23 10.79
N LEU A 220 -9.27 -1.53 10.51
CA LEU A 220 -10.22 -2.31 9.72
C LEU A 220 -11.01 -3.25 10.63
N CYS A 221 -12.30 -3.38 10.35
CA CYS A 221 -13.21 -4.22 11.11
C CYS A 221 -14.29 -4.85 10.21
N SER A 222 -15.10 -5.73 10.78
CA SER A 222 -16.26 -6.28 10.10
C SER A 222 -17.39 -5.25 10.06
N ARG A 223 -18.30 -5.39 9.09
CA ARG A 223 -19.52 -4.55 9.04
C ARG A 223 -20.36 -4.70 10.30
N GLU A 224 -20.40 -5.91 10.87
CA GLU A 224 -21.19 -6.21 12.08
C GLU A 224 -20.67 -5.47 13.31
N ASP A 225 -19.35 -5.29 13.43
CA ASP A 225 -18.72 -4.66 14.59
C ASP A 225 -19.18 -3.21 14.79
N ILE A 226 -19.26 -2.44 13.70
CA ILE A 226 -19.66 -1.03 13.75
C ILE A 226 -21.17 -0.83 13.67
N SER A 227 -21.94 -1.90 13.42
CA SER A 227 -23.38 -1.79 13.17
C SER A 227 -24.22 -2.64 14.09
N VAL A 228 -24.46 -3.91 13.74
CA VAL A 228 -25.33 -4.84 14.47
C VAL A 228 -24.88 -4.96 15.93
N ARG A 229 -23.59 -5.15 16.18
CA ARG A 229 -23.08 -5.34 17.55
C ARG A 229 -23.15 -4.08 18.41
N LEU A 230 -23.10 -2.90 17.79
CA LEU A 230 -23.33 -1.62 18.47
C LEU A 230 -24.79 -1.16 18.47
N ARG A 231 -25.71 -1.89 17.81
CA ARG A 231 -27.09 -1.45 17.58
C ARG A 231 -27.19 -0.11 16.82
N ASP A 232 -26.25 0.16 15.91
CA ASP A 232 -26.27 1.34 15.04
C ASP A 232 -26.20 0.96 13.55
N GLN A 233 -27.37 0.69 12.95
CA GLN A 233 -27.41 0.39 11.51
C GLN A 233 -27.03 1.57 10.62
N LYS A 234 -27.12 2.81 11.13
CA LYS A 234 -26.83 4.02 10.34
C LYS A 234 -25.32 4.17 10.11
N ALA A 235 -24.49 3.63 11.00
CA ALA A 235 -23.03 3.65 10.86
C ALA A 235 -22.54 3.11 9.50
N LEU A 236 -23.18 2.06 8.94
CA LEU A 236 -22.80 1.48 7.65
C LEU A 236 -22.91 2.43 6.47
N SER A 237 -23.84 3.40 6.55
CA SER A 237 -24.04 4.38 5.48
C SER A 237 -22.86 5.35 5.38
N MET A 238 -22.27 5.70 6.52
CA MET A 238 -21.12 6.61 6.63
C MET A 238 -19.77 5.89 6.59
N ALA A 239 -19.73 4.58 6.79
CA ALA A 239 -18.49 3.80 6.76
C ALA A 239 -17.93 3.62 5.34
N VAL A 240 -16.61 3.56 5.22
CA VAL A 240 -15.88 3.23 3.98
C VAL A 240 -15.75 1.71 3.85
N HIS A 241 -16.10 1.16 2.68
CA HIS A 241 -16.14 -0.29 2.42
C HIS A 241 -14.95 -0.72 1.55
N ILE A 242 -14.34 -1.84 1.91
CA ILE A 242 -13.26 -2.46 1.14
C ILE A 242 -13.88 -3.38 0.08
N SER A 243 -13.50 -3.22 -1.20
CA SER A 243 -14.13 -3.95 -2.31
C SER A 243 -13.90 -5.45 -2.25
N ASN A 244 -12.65 -5.90 -2.05
CA ASN A 244 -12.26 -7.32 -2.12
C ASN A 244 -11.55 -7.76 -0.83
N PRO A 245 -12.26 -7.76 0.31
CA PRO A 245 -11.65 -8.09 1.59
C PRO A 245 -11.28 -9.57 1.65
N LYS A 246 -10.06 -9.87 2.12
CA LYS A 246 -9.60 -11.26 2.25
C LYS A 246 -10.27 -12.00 3.41
N THR A 247 -10.67 -11.28 4.45
CA THR A 247 -11.32 -11.81 5.65
C THR A 247 -12.54 -10.96 5.99
N GLN A 248 -13.47 -11.52 6.77
CA GLN A 248 -14.64 -10.77 7.25
C GLN A 248 -14.25 -9.61 8.18
N GLU A 249 -13.11 -9.71 8.85
CA GLU A 249 -12.58 -8.68 9.75
C GLU A 249 -12.07 -7.43 9.01
N PHE A 250 -11.93 -7.46 7.68
CA PHE A 250 -11.41 -6.34 6.89
C PHE A 250 -12.45 -5.80 5.89
N GLN A 251 -13.73 -5.80 6.23
CA GLN A 251 -14.80 -5.36 5.32
C GLN A 251 -14.95 -3.83 5.25
N VAL A 252 -14.71 -3.13 6.37
CA VAL A 252 -14.87 -1.69 6.48
C VAL A 252 -13.75 -1.06 7.27
N ALA A 253 -13.48 0.21 7.00
CA ALA A 253 -12.71 1.05 7.90
C ALA A 253 -13.56 1.39 9.13
N ARG A 254 -12.94 1.44 10.31
CA ARG A 254 -13.64 1.73 11.58
C ARG A 254 -14.23 3.15 11.56
N SER A 255 -15.49 3.25 11.95
CA SER A 255 -16.23 4.51 12.12
C SER A 255 -16.42 4.89 13.58
N SER A 256 -15.78 4.14 14.48
CA SER A 256 -15.75 4.31 15.94
C SER A 256 -14.59 3.48 16.49
N LEU A 257 -13.96 3.93 17.57
CA LEU A 257 -12.93 3.19 18.31
C LEU A 257 -13.53 2.16 19.28
N LEU A 258 -14.80 2.34 19.66
CA LEU A 258 -15.48 1.51 20.65
C LEU A 258 -15.48 0.00 20.31
N PRO A 259 -15.76 -0.45 19.07
CA PRO A 259 -15.73 -1.88 18.75
C PRO A 259 -14.35 -2.50 18.98
N GLY A 260 -13.28 -1.76 18.69
CA GLY A 260 -11.91 -2.20 18.94
C GLY A 260 -11.68 -2.44 20.42
N LEU A 261 -11.99 -1.43 21.25
CA LEU A 261 -11.89 -1.51 22.71
C LEU A 261 -12.73 -2.64 23.30
N MET A 262 -13.95 -2.85 22.80
CA MET A 262 -14.83 -3.95 23.23
C MET A 262 -14.25 -5.33 22.89
N LYS A 263 -13.65 -5.48 21.70
CA LYS A 263 -12.91 -6.70 21.35
C LYS A 263 -11.68 -6.89 22.24
N THR A 264 -10.94 -5.82 22.54
CA THR A 264 -9.81 -5.89 23.49
C THR A 264 -10.25 -6.41 24.85
N LEU A 265 -11.36 -5.90 25.40
CA LEU A 265 -11.95 -6.40 26.64
C LEU A 265 -12.33 -7.88 26.52
N SER A 266 -12.97 -8.28 25.41
CA SER A 266 -13.37 -9.68 25.19
C SER A 266 -12.18 -10.63 25.05
N SER A 267 -11.02 -10.16 24.62
CA SER A 267 -9.81 -10.96 24.57
C SER A 267 -9.09 -11.04 25.92
N ASN A 268 -9.42 -10.15 26.87
CA ASN A 268 -8.72 -10.00 28.15
C ASN A 268 -9.66 -10.17 29.37
N ARG A 269 -10.73 -10.96 29.23
CA ARG A 269 -11.74 -11.19 30.30
C ARG A 269 -11.18 -11.81 31.56
N ASP A 270 -10.05 -12.51 31.48
CA ASP A 270 -9.38 -13.15 32.62
C ASP A 270 -8.49 -12.19 33.41
N MET A 271 -8.30 -10.95 32.93
CA MET A 271 -7.50 -9.95 33.63
C MET A 271 -8.20 -9.44 34.89
N PRO A 272 -7.44 -9.04 35.93
CA PRO A 272 -8.01 -8.48 37.15
C PRO A 272 -8.85 -7.22 36.88
N LEU A 273 -10.05 -7.18 37.48
CA LEU A 273 -10.93 -6.02 37.42
C LEU A 273 -10.50 -4.93 38.44
N PRO A 274 -10.78 -3.65 38.17
CA PRO A 274 -11.44 -3.11 36.98
C PRO A 274 -10.50 -2.95 35.78
N LEU A 275 -11.02 -3.13 34.56
CA LEU A 275 -10.30 -2.80 33.33
C LEU A 275 -10.64 -1.39 32.86
N LYS A 276 -9.60 -0.58 32.67
CA LYS A 276 -9.66 0.82 32.21
C LYS A 276 -8.86 0.94 30.92
N LEU A 277 -9.53 0.88 29.78
CA LEU A 277 -8.87 0.98 28.48
C LEU A 277 -9.22 2.28 27.80
N PHE A 278 -8.28 2.86 27.09
CA PHE A 278 -8.54 3.99 26.20
C PHE A 278 -7.80 3.81 24.87
N GLU A 279 -8.26 4.48 23.84
CA GLU A 279 -7.59 4.57 22.55
C GLU A 279 -7.78 6.00 22.02
N LEU A 280 -6.70 6.58 21.52
CA LEU A 280 -6.71 7.91 20.91
C LEU A 280 -6.17 7.77 19.49
N GLN A 281 -7.05 7.67 18.50
CA GLN A 281 -6.70 7.34 17.13
C GLN A 281 -7.72 7.83 16.11
N ASP A 282 -7.38 7.72 14.83
CA ASP A 282 -8.26 8.11 13.73
C ASP A 282 -9.37 7.08 13.47
N ILE A 283 -10.56 7.60 13.18
CA ILE A 283 -11.69 6.89 12.58
C ILE A 283 -11.99 7.48 11.19
N ILE A 284 -12.62 6.69 10.32
CA ILE A 284 -12.82 7.07 8.92
C ILE A 284 -14.32 7.14 8.59
N PHE A 285 -14.72 8.27 8.02
CA PHE A 285 -16.06 8.48 7.47
C PHE A 285 -15.99 8.81 5.98
N LYS A 286 -17.01 8.42 5.24
CA LYS A 286 -17.28 8.97 3.91
C LYS A 286 -17.53 10.46 4.02
N ASP A 287 -16.90 11.19 3.11
CA ASP A 287 -17.07 12.62 2.96
C ASP A 287 -17.02 12.97 1.47
N PRO A 288 -18.17 13.20 0.83
CA PRO A 288 -18.23 13.60 -0.58
C PRO A 288 -17.54 14.93 -0.88
N SER A 289 -17.26 15.75 0.14
CA SER A 289 -16.57 17.04 -0.04
C SER A 289 -15.04 16.91 -0.06
N SER A 290 -14.50 15.76 0.37
CA SER A 290 -13.07 15.44 0.27
C SER A 290 -12.71 14.93 -1.12
N ASP A 291 -11.51 15.28 -1.59
CA ASP A 291 -10.90 14.80 -2.85
C ASP A 291 -10.84 13.28 -2.96
N VAL A 292 -10.57 12.58 -1.86
CA VAL A 292 -10.53 11.11 -1.79
C VAL A 292 -11.89 10.49 -1.43
N GLY A 293 -12.92 11.31 -1.20
CA GLY A 293 -14.28 10.87 -0.85
C GLY A 293 -14.44 10.36 0.59
N SER A 294 -13.44 10.56 1.45
CA SER A 294 -13.43 10.14 2.85
C SER A 294 -12.54 11.05 3.68
N ARG A 295 -12.84 11.16 4.98
CA ARG A 295 -12.05 11.94 5.92
C ARG A 295 -11.75 11.15 7.18
N ASN A 296 -10.60 11.46 7.77
CA ASN A 296 -10.23 10.96 9.09
C ASN A 296 -10.71 11.97 10.14
N GLU A 297 -11.13 11.46 11.30
CA GLU A 297 -11.32 12.26 12.50
C GLU A 297 -10.53 11.62 13.64
N ARG A 298 -9.75 12.42 14.40
CA ARG A 298 -9.05 11.97 15.60
C ARG A 298 -10.00 11.89 16.79
N HIS A 299 -10.26 10.67 17.26
CA HIS A 299 -11.14 10.40 18.39
C HIS A 299 -10.36 9.92 19.59
N LEU A 300 -10.86 10.25 20.78
CA LEU A 300 -10.50 9.67 22.06
C LEU A 300 -11.68 8.83 22.53
N ALA A 301 -11.46 7.53 22.69
CA ALA A 301 -12.43 6.63 23.29
C ALA A 301 -11.88 5.97 24.54
N ALA A 302 -12.76 5.70 25.51
CA ALA A 302 -12.41 5.08 26.76
C ALA A 302 -13.52 4.13 27.22
N VAL A 303 -13.16 2.98 27.79
CA VAL A 303 -14.07 1.99 28.35
C VAL A 303 -13.69 1.59 29.78
N PHE A 304 -14.67 1.59 30.66
CA PHE A 304 -14.56 1.12 32.05
C PHE A 304 -15.38 -0.15 32.22
N TYR A 305 -14.70 -1.28 32.49
CA TYR A 305 -15.33 -2.60 32.63
C TYR A 305 -15.12 -3.15 34.04
N ASN A 306 -16.22 -3.37 34.77
CA ASN A 306 -16.19 -3.83 36.16
C ASN A 306 -17.54 -4.46 36.57
N LYS A 307 -17.60 -5.04 37.78
CA LYS A 307 -18.84 -5.58 38.37
C LYS A 307 -19.98 -4.56 38.48
N THR A 308 -19.63 -3.28 38.64
CA THR A 308 -20.56 -2.15 38.59
C THR A 308 -20.26 -1.29 37.36
N ALA A 309 -21.29 -0.65 36.80
CA ALA A 309 -21.14 0.13 35.57
C ALA A 309 -20.14 1.29 35.71
N GLY A 310 -20.10 1.97 36.86
CA GLY A 310 -19.13 3.05 37.11
C GLY A 310 -19.31 4.27 36.19
N PHE A 311 -20.55 4.73 36.00
CA PHE A 311 -20.85 5.90 35.18
C PHE A 311 -20.13 7.15 35.71
N GLU A 312 -20.03 7.28 37.03
CA GLU A 312 -19.29 8.32 37.74
C GLU A 312 -17.79 8.32 37.41
N ILE A 313 -17.20 7.16 37.09
CA ILE A 313 -15.78 7.04 36.74
C ILE A 313 -15.54 7.54 35.32
N ILE A 314 -16.40 7.16 34.35
CA ILE A 314 -16.26 7.65 32.98
C ILE A 314 -16.61 9.14 32.87
N HIS A 315 -17.54 9.62 33.70
CA HIS A 315 -17.84 11.03 33.86
C HIS A 315 -16.63 11.80 34.43
N GLY A 316 -16.01 11.30 35.51
CA GLY A 316 -14.79 11.90 36.06
C GLY A 316 -13.60 11.84 35.09
N PHE A 317 -13.53 10.83 34.21
CA PHE A 317 -12.57 10.78 33.12
C PHE A 317 -12.79 11.93 32.14
N LEU A 318 -14.03 12.16 31.67
CA LEU A 318 -14.37 13.30 30.84
C LEU A 318 -13.98 14.63 31.52
N ASP A 319 -14.36 14.82 32.78
CA ASP A 319 -14.06 16.06 33.52
C ASP A 319 -12.55 16.31 33.61
N ARG A 320 -11.75 15.24 33.78
CA ARG A 320 -10.29 15.32 33.77
C ARG A 320 -9.77 15.75 32.39
N ILE A 321 -10.27 15.15 31.31
CA ILE A 321 -9.87 15.52 29.94
C ILE A 321 -10.21 16.98 29.65
N MET A 322 -11.45 17.41 29.93
CA MET A 322 -11.87 18.79 29.68
C MET A 322 -11.04 19.79 30.47
N ARG A 323 -10.69 19.48 31.72
CA ARG A 323 -9.77 20.32 32.52
C ARG A 323 -8.35 20.39 31.93
N LEU A 324 -7.84 19.30 31.35
CA LEU A 324 -6.53 19.30 30.68
C LEU A 324 -6.54 20.11 29.39
N LEU A 325 -7.69 20.16 28.71
CA LEU A 325 -7.95 20.98 27.54
C LEU A 325 -8.30 22.44 27.88
N ASP A 326 -8.28 22.81 29.16
CA ASP A 326 -8.67 24.13 29.69
C ASP A 326 -10.12 24.53 29.32
N VAL A 327 -11.01 23.54 29.22
CA VAL A 327 -12.44 23.74 28.94
C VAL A 327 -13.24 23.62 30.23
N ASN A 328 -13.82 24.73 30.67
CA ASN A 328 -14.60 24.79 31.90
C ASN A 328 -16.02 24.25 31.70
N PRO A 329 -16.61 23.61 32.73
CA PRO A 329 -18.03 23.24 32.69
C PRO A 329 -18.88 24.51 32.70
N SER A 330 -19.76 24.68 31.71
CA SER A 330 -20.64 25.84 31.59
C SER A 330 -22.06 25.41 31.24
N LYS A 331 -23.06 26.18 31.67
CA LYS A 331 -24.44 26.01 31.21
C LYS A 331 -24.71 26.76 29.89
N ASP A 332 -23.81 27.68 29.55
CA ASP A 332 -23.83 28.53 28.36
C ASP A 332 -22.85 28.00 27.29
N GLU A 333 -22.83 28.60 26.09
CA GLU A 333 -22.08 28.09 24.92
C GLU A 333 -20.54 28.15 25.04
N ASP A 334 -20.00 28.82 26.06
CA ASP A 334 -18.55 29.06 26.25
C ASP A 334 -17.79 27.91 26.96
N GLY A 335 -18.37 26.71 27.04
CA GLY A 335 -17.75 25.56 27.72
C GLY A 335 -18.34 24.22 27.29
N TYR A 336 -18.24 23.21 28.17
CA TYR A 336 -18.93 21.93 27.95
C TYR A 336 -20.04 21.69 28.97
N CYS A 337 -21.11 21.02 28.52
CA CYS A 337 -22.12 20.46 29.41
C CYS A 337 -22.55 19.08 28.96
N ILE A 338 -23.25 18.38 29.84
CA ILE A 338 -23.74 17.03 29.59
C ILE A 338 -25.26 17.07 29.63
N ARG A 339 -25.91 16.65 28.55
CA ARG A 339 -27.37 16.52 28.49
C ARG A 339 -27.76 15.09 28.21
N SER A 340 -28.84 14.64 28.86
CA SER A 340 -29.40 13.32 28.57
C SER A 340 -29.75 13.20 27.09
N CYS A 341 -29.39 12.07 26.49
CA CYS A 341 -29.71 11.76 25.11
C CYS A 341 -30.11 10.29 24.98
N ASP A 342 -30.81 9.97 23.89
CA ASP A 342 -31.14 8.59 23.53
C ASP A 342 -30.19 8.12 22.43
N ASN A 343 -29.44 7.06 22.72
CA ASN A 343 -28.57 6.38 21.78
C ASN A 343 -28.71 4.87 21.98
N SER A 344 -29.01 4.13 20.90
CA SER A 344 -29.29 2.69 20.94
C SER A 344 -28.11 1.83 21.40
N THR A 345 -26.89 2.34 21.29
CA THR A 345 -25.68 1.67 21.80
C THR A 345 -25.64 1.65 23.34
N PHE A 346 -26.35 2.57 23.99
CA PHE A 346 -26.31 2.78 25.44
C PHE A 346 -27.63 2.39 26.11
N PHE A 347 -27.57 2.16 27.42
CA PHE A 347 -28.73 1.82 28.23
C PHE A 347 -29.64 3.04 28.43
N PRO A 348 -30.97 2.93 28.19
CA PRO A 348 -31.90 4.05 28.33
C PRO A 348 -31.84 4.72 29.71
N GLY A 349 -31.83 6.05 29.73
CA GLY A 349 -31.71 6.85 30.97
C GLY A 349 -30.32 6.82 31.63
N ARG A 350 -29.34 6.13 31.04
CA ARG A 350 -27.94 6.10 31.47
C ARG A 350 -26.97 6.46 30.33
N CYS A 351 -27.44 7.36 29.46
CA CYS A 351 -26.69 7.92 28.35
C CYS A 351 -26.80 9.45 28.40
N ALA A 352 -25.70 10.11 28.04
CA ALA A 352 -25.66 11.53 27.87
C ALA A 352 -24.77 11.92 26.70
N SER A 353 -25.06 13.07 26.10
CA SER A 353 -24.24 13.68 25.08
C SER A 353 -23.46 14.83 25.68
N ILE A 354 -22.18 14.87 25.38
CA ILE A 354 -21.32 16.02 25.62
C ILE A 354 -21.70 17.08 24.61
N ILE A 355 -22.23 18.19 25.11
CA ILE A 355 -22.57 19.37 24.32
C ILE A 355 -21.39 20.34 24.38
N GLY A 356 -20.98 20.74 23.20
CA GLY A 356 -19.79 21.53 22.88
C GLY A 356 -19.63 21.51 21.35
N PRO A 357 -18.40 21.45 20.81
CA PRO A 357 -18.18 21.56 19.37
C PRO A 357 -18.79 20.43 18.51
N ARG A 358 -19.09 19.24 19.09
CA ARG A 358 -20.03 18.24 18.54
C ARG A 358 -20.56 17.27 19.61
N ASN A 359 -21.77 16.75 19.36
CA ASN A 359 -22.45 15.76 20.19
C ASN A 359 -21.67 14.44 20.26
N SER A 360 -20.95 14.22 21.36
CA SER A 360 -20.17 13.00 21.62
C SER A 360 -20.88 12.16 22.70
N PRO A 361 -21.15 10.86 22.50
CA PRO A 361 -21.90 10.06 23.46
C PRO A 361 -21.02 9.55 24.61
N LEU A 362 -21.59 9.55 25.82
CA LEU A 362 -21.05 8.95 27.03
C LEU A 362 -22.15 8.18 27.75
N GLY A 363 -21.86 6.99 28.26
CA GLY A 363 -22.85 6.27 29.05
C GLY A 363 -22.53 4.83 29.37
N VAL A 364 -23.51 4.17 30.00
CA VAL A 364 -23.51 2.73 30.25
C VAL A 364 -23.91 2.02 28.97
N LEU A 365 -23.11 1.07 28.48
CA LEU A 365 -23.44 0.30 27.27
C LEU A 365 -24.69 -0.56 27.47
N HIS A 366 -25.48 -0.70 26.42
CA HIS A 366 -26.68 -1.53 26.45
C HIS A 366 -26.29 -3.01 26.68
N PRO A 367 -27.02 -3.79 27.51
CA PRO A 367 -26.72 -5.20 27.76
C PRO A 367 -26.56 -6.04 26.48
N GLU A 368 -27.44 -5.85 25.48
CA GLU A 368 -27.30 -6.49 24.17
C GLU A 368 -25.95 -6.23 23.48
N VAL A 369 -25.41 -5.00 23.54
CA VAL A 369 -24.09 -4.66 22.98
C VAL A 369 -23.00 -5.42 23.72
N ILE A 370 -23.03 -5.40 25.06
CA ILE A 370 -22.09 -6.12 25.92
C ILE A 370 -22.08 -7.62 25.56
N THR A 371 -23.26 -8.23 25.44
CA THR A 371 -23.39 -9.64 25.07
C THR A 371 -22.97 -9.93 23.63
N ALA A 372 -23.22 -9.01 22.69
CA ALA A 372 -22.83 -9.17 21.28
C ALA A 372 -21.30 -9.18 21.10
N PHE A 373 -20.55 -8.53 22.00
CA PHE A 373 -19.09 -8.60 22.07
C PHE A 373 -18.58 -9.70 23.01
N GLY A 374 -19.43 -10.60 23.52
CA GLY A 374 -19.02 -11.73 24.34
C GLY A 374 -18.61 -11.40 25.77
N LEU A 375 -19.02 -10.23 26.27
CA LEU A 375 -18.78 -9.76 27.65
C LEU A 375 -19.99 -10.05 28.54
N THR A 376 -19.79 -10.06 29.86
CA THR A 376 -20.83 -10.42 30.85
C THR A 376 -21.08 -9.34 31.90
N LEU A 377 -20.08 -8.51 32.20
CA LEU A 377 -20.20 -7.45 33.21
C LEU A 377 -20.60 -6.11 32.58
N PRO A 378 -21.15 -5.18 33.38
CA PRO A 378 -21.41 -3.83 32.93
C PRO A 378 -20.15 -3.12 32.38
N CYS A 379 -20.35 -2.30 31.36
CA CYS A 379 -19.30 -1.49 30.75
C CYS A 379 -19.82 -0.06 30.53
N CYS A 380 -19.04 0.94 30.90
CA CYS A 380 -19.27 2.33 30.51
C CYS A 380 -18.29 2.73 29.40
N ALA A 381 -18.74 3.56 28.48
CA ALA A 381 -17.92 4.08 27.40
C ALA A 381 -18.08 5.58 27.22
N LEU A 382 -17.03 6.19 26.70
CA LEU A 382 -16.98 7.54 26.16
C LEU A 382 -16.27 7.48 24.82
N GLU A 383 -16.75 8.23 23.84
CA GLU A 383 -16.01 8.50 22.60
C GLU A 383 -16.25 9.94 22.17
N MET A 384 -15.18 10.71 21.96
CA MET A 384 -15.23 12.11 21.56
C MET A 384 -14.19 12.45 20.50
N ASN A 385 -14.55 13.33 19.57
CA ASN A 385 -13.61 13.91 18.62
C ASN A 385 -12.77 15.00 19.31
N ILE A 386 -11.44 14.88 19.26
CA ILE A 386 -10.52 15.82 19.92
C ILE A 386 -10.02 16.94 19.00
N GLU A 387 -10.27 16.87 17.69
CA GLU A 387 -9.79 17.88 16.73
C GLU A 387 -10.34 19.28 17.00
N PHE A 388 -11.49 19.35 17.65
CA PHE A 388 -12.13 20.62 18.04
C PHE A 388 -11.40 21.38 19.16
N PHE A 389 -10.39 20.77 19.79
CA PHE A 389 -9.64 21.35 20.91
C PHE A 389 -8.16 21.62 20.56
N VAL A 390 -7.80 21.57 19.27
CA VAL A 390 -6.44 21.80 18.76
C VAL A 390 -6.17 23.27 18.51
#